data_AF-A0A5B8ZDH7-F1
#
_entry.id   AF-A0A5B8ZDH7-F1
#
_cell.length_a   1.000
_cell.length_b   1.000
_cell.length_c   1.000
_cell.angle_alpha   90.00
_cell.angle_beta   90.00
_cell.angle_gamma   90.00
#
_symmetry.space_group_name_H-M   'P 1'
#
loop_
_entity.id
_entity.type
_entity.pdbx_description
1 polymer ?
#
loop_
_entity_poly.entity_id
_entity_poly.type
_entity_poly.pdbx_seq_one_letter_code
_entity_poly.pdbx_strand_id
1 'polypeptide(L)'
;MKIKKMIRTFLCSLTIPVLSVLYAGLILSALISVLAGILRTVGFEQIKMSIWHGIDLPVALSIPVSLVVSIFLIIGSLYVKRSIKFCVTNLRF
;
A
#
# COMPACT_ATOMS: atom_id res chain seq x y z
N MET A 1 -29.98 -22.30 -4.05
CA MET A 1 -29.36 -20.96 -4.25
C MET A 1 -29.10 -20.17 -2.95
N LYS A 2 -29.85 -20.37 -1.85
CA LYS A 2 -29.65 -19.64 -0.57
C LYS A 2 -28.26 -19.83 0.07
N ILE A 3 -27.74 -21.05 0.14
CA ILE A 3 -26.48 -21.38 0.83
C ILE A 3 -25.26 -20.71 0.17
N LYS A 4 -25.21 -20.70 -1.18
CA LYS A 4 -24.14 -20.01 -1.93
C LYS A 4 -24.13 -18.50 -1.67
N LYS A 5 -25.31 -17.87 -1.53
CA LYS A 5 -25.42 -16.45 -1.18
C LYS A 5 -24.91 -16.19 0.24
N MET A 6 -25.33 -17.02 1.21
CA MET A 6 -24.93 -16.89 2.62
C MET A 6 -23.41 -17.03 2.85
N ILE A 7 -22.76 -18.01 2.20
CA ILE A 7 -21.30 -18.20 2.29
C ILE A 7 -20.56 -17.00 1.69
N ARG A 8 -21.05 -16.48 0.54
CA ARG A 8 -20.45 -15.31 -0.11
C ARG A 8 -20.55 -14.05 0.76
N THR A 9 -21.70 -13.84 1.40
CA THR A 9 -21.91 -12.73 2.35
C THR A 9 -20.96 -12.83 3.55
N PHE A 10 -20.78 -14.04 4.11
CA PHE A 10 -19.89 -14.27 5.24
C PHE A 10 -18.42 -13.99 4.87
N LEU A 11 -17.96 -14.52 3.73
CA LEU A 11 -16.60 -14.26 3.24
C LEU A 11 -16.37 -12.78 2.94
N CYS A 12 -17.33 -12.09 2.30
CA CYS A 12 -17.22 -10.65 2.04
C CYS A 12 -17.14 -9.85 3.35
N SER A 13 -17.90 -10.22 4.38
CA SER A 13 -17.87 -9.57 5.69
C SER A 13 -16.50 -9.68 6.35
N LEU A 14 -15.89 -10.86 6.27
CA LEU A 14 -14.54 -11.14 6.81
C LEU A 14 -13.43 -10.48 5.99
N THR A 15 -13.63 -10.33 4.68
CA THR A 15 -12.65 -9.78 3.73
C THR A 15 -12.55 -8.26 3.83
N ILE A 16 -13.65 -7.56 4.13
CA ILE A 16 -13.68 -6.09 4.29
C ILE A 16 -12.65 -5.56 5.30
N PRO A 17 -12.59 -6.04 6.57
CA PRO A 17 -11.62 -5.52 7.54
C PRO A 17 -10.18 -5.78 7.11
N VAL A 18 -9.90 -6.96 6.52
CA VAL A 18 -8.57 -7.30 6.00
C VAL A 18 -8.14 -6.34 4.90
N LEU A 19 -9.00 -6.08 3.91
CA LEU A 19 -8.69 -5.11 2.85
C LEU A 19 -8.61 -3.67 3.38
N SER A 20 -9.39 -3.32 4.40
CA SER A 20 -9.34 -1.99 5.03
C SER A 20 -7.98 -1.74 5.68
N VAL A 21 -7.49 -2.71 6.47
CA VAL A 21 -6.15 -2.64 7.09
C VAL A 21 -5.07 -2.57 6.01
N LEU A 22 -5.19 -3.38 4.95
CA LEU A 22 -4.23 -3.36 3.84
C LEU A 22 -4.23 -2.02 3.09
N TYR A 23 -5.40 -1.42 2.86
CA TYR A 23 -5.50 -0.08 2.25
C TYR A 23 -4.84 0.99 3.12
N ALA A 24 -5.13 1.00 4.42
CA ALA A 24 -4.52 1.93 5.37
C ALA A 24 -3.00 1.74 5.42
N GLY A 25 -2.53 0.48 5.44
CA GLY A 25 -1.11 0.13 5.41
C GLY A 25 -0.41 0.64 4.16
N LEU A 26 -1.01 0.46 2.97
CA LEU A 26 -0.43 0.94 1.71
C LEU A 26 -0.31 2.46 1.66
N ILE A 27 -1.32 3.19 2.13
CA ILE A 27 -1.26 4.67 2.21
C ILE A 27 -0.18 5.12 3.18
N LEU A 28 -0.13 4.51 4.37
CA LEU A 28 0.88 4.84 5.37
C LEU A 28 2.29 4.57 4.83
N SER A 29 2.48 3.45 4.15
CA SER A 29 3.74 3.07 3.50
C SER A 29 4.14 4.08 2.42
N ALA A 30 3.19 4.54 1.61
CA ALA A 30 3.45 5.54 0.58
C ALA A 30 3.89 6.88 1.20
N LEU A 31 3.22 7.29 2.28
CA LEU A 31 3.57 8.51 3.03
C LEU A 31 4.98 8.41 3.62
N ILE A 32 5.30 7.28 4.27
CA ILE A 32 6.62 7.02 4.87
C ILE A 32 7.70 6.98 3.77
N SER A 33 7.42 6.39 2.61
CA SER A 33 8.36 6.36 1.48
C SER A 33 8.74 7.77 1.01
N VAL A 34 7.76 8.64 0.82
CA VAL A 34 8.00 10.05 0.43
C VAL A 34 8.81 10.77 1.51
N LEU A 35 8.40 10.63 2.78
CA LEU A 35 9.11 11.24 3.91
C LEU A 35 10.56 10.74 4.01
N ALA A 36 10.80 9.44 3.88
CA ALA A 36 12.14 8.85 3.90
C ALA A 36 13.01 9.36 2.75
N GLY A 37 12.43 9.52 1.55
CA GLY A 37 13.12 10.13 0.41
C GLY A 37 13.57 11.56 0.69
N ILE A 38 12.68 12.39 1.26
CA ILE A 38 12.99 13.78 1.63
C ILE A 38 14.04 13.83 2.74
N LEU A 39 13.86 13.07 3.82
CA LEU A 39 14.75 13.08 4.98
C LEU A 39 16.19 12.68 4.62
N ARG A 40 16.34 11.71 3.71
CA ARG A 40 17.64 11.29 3.17
C ARG A 40 18.33 12.41 2.37
N THR A 41 17.58 13.26 1.66
CA THR A 41 18.15 14.40 0.93
C THR A 41 18.47 15.62 1.78
N VAL A 42 17.84 15.77 2.94
CA VAL A 42 18.13 16.83 3.91
C VAL A 42 19.41 16.53 4.71
N GLY A 43 20.03 15.36 4.52
CA GLY A 43 21.33 15.01 5.11
C GLY A 43 21.25 14.09 6.32
N PHE A 44 20.11 13.46 6.60
CA PHE A 44 20.04 12.38 7.58
C PHE A 44 20.68 11.09 7.02
N GLU A 45 22.02 10.99 7.12
CA GLU A 45 22.79 9.82 6.67
C GLU A 45 22.47 8.52 7.42
N GLN A 46 21.76 8.58 8.55
CA GLN A 46 21.33 7.40 9.30
C GLN A 46 20.33 6.52 8.51
N ILE A 47 19.57 7.08 7.57
CA ILE A 47 18.59 6.31 6.79
C ILE A 47 19.30 5.75 5.57
N LYS A 48 20.00 4.63 5.71
CA LYS A 48 20.62 3.89 4.58
C LYS A 48 19.56 3.15 3.76
N MET A 49 19.36 3.57 2.51
CA MET A 49 18.66 2.79 1.49
C MET A 49 19.69 2.06 0.63
N SER A 50 19.56 0.74 0.56
CA SER A 50 20.33 -0.13 -0.32
C SER A 50 19.40 -0.77 -1.35
N ILE A 51 19.84 -0.81 -2.61
CA ILE A 51 19.10 -1.51 -3.69
C ILE A 51 19.22 -3.02 -3.50
N TRP A 52 20.39 -3.44 -3.04
CA TRP A 52 20.79 -4.82 -2.87
C TRP A 52 21.75 -4.94 -1.70
N HIS A 53 21.99 -6.16 -1.23
CA HIS A 53 22.98 -6.41 -0.17
C HIS A 53 24.36 -5.87 -0.59
N GLY A 54 24.88 -4.88 0.14
CA GLY A 54 26.17 -4.25 -0.15
C GLY A 54 26.17 -3.15 -1.22
N ILE A 55 25.02 -2.83 -1.85
CA ILE A 55 24.92 -1.74 -2.84
C ILE A 55 24.13 -0.59 -2.24
N ASP A 56 24.86 0.39 -1.71
CA ASP A 56 24.30 1.65 -1.20
C ASP A 56 23.77 2.50 -2.36
N LEU A 57 22.51 2.95 -2.24
CA LEU A 57 21.88 3.79 -3.26
C LEU A 57 22.42 5.24 -3.14
N PRO A 58 22.99 5.85 -4.18
CA PRO A 58 23.48 7.23 -4.07
C PRO A 58 22.36 8.22 -3.74
N VAL A 59 22.65 9.25 -2.96
CA VAL A 59 21.67 10.24 -2.45
C VAL A 59 20.89 10.92 -3.58
N ALA A 60 21.51 11.12 -4.75
CA ALA A 60 20.84 11.70 -5.92
C ALA A 60 19.67 10.84 -6.44
N LEU A 61 19.70 9.52 -6.22
CA LEU A 61 18.63 8.60 -6.66
C LEU A 61 17.56 8.34 -5.60
N SER A 62 17.72 8.82 -4.36
CA SER A 62 16.75 8.49 -3.30
C SER A 62 15.38 9.13 -3.52
N ILE A 63 15.33 10.35 -4.06
CA ILE A 63 14.06 11.03 -4.40
C ILE A 63 13.34 10.31 -5.53
N PRO A 64 13.92 10.10 -6.73
CA PRO A 64 13.20 9.45 -7.82
C PRO A 64 12.76 8.03 -7.46
N VAL A 65 13.59 7.27 -6.73
CA VAL A 65 13.22 5.92 -6.29
C VAL A 65 12.07 5.94 -5.28
N SER A 66 12.11 6.80 -4.26
CA SER A 66 11.03 6.90 -3.27
C SER A 66 9.70 7.38 -3.88
N LEU A 67 9.78 8.24 -4.90
CA LEU A 67 8.63 8.69 -5.70
C LEU A 67 8.04 7.54 -6.52
N VAL A 68 8.88 6.76 -7.21
CA VAL A 68 8.42 5.59 -7.98
C VAL A 68 7.76 4.57 -7.06
N VAL A 69 8.35 4.27 -5.91
CA VAL A 69 7.79 3.34 -4.91
C VAL A 69 6.47 3.87 -4.34
N SER A 70 6.39 5.15 -4.01
CA SER A 70 5.14 5.74 -3.49
C SER A 70 4.02 5.75 -4.53
N ILE A 71 4.32 6.05 -5.80
CA ILE A 71 3.36 5.92 -6.91
C ILE A 71 2.87 4.48 -7.04
N PHE A 72 3.77 3.50 -6.98
CA PHE A 72 3.42 2.09 -7.07
C PHE A 72 2.48 1.65 -5.92
N LEU A 73 2.77 2.10 -4.69
CA LEU A 73 1.93 1.86 -3.51
C LEU A 73 0.56 2.55 -3.64
N ILE A 74 0.51 3.77 -4.17
CA ILE A 74 -0.75 4.49 -4.41
C ILE A 74 -1.60 3.74 -5.44
N ILE A 75 -1.01 3.28 -6.55
CA ILE A 75 -1.72 2.46 -7.54
C ILE A 75 -2.28 1.20 -6.87
N GLY A 76 -1.49 0.50 -6.07
CA GLY A 76 -1.94 -0.64 -5.28
C GLY A 76 -3.13 -0.29 -4.38
N SER A 77 -3.07 0.85 -3.69
CA SER A 77 -4.17 1.31 -2.81
C SER A 77 -5.48 1.57 -3.59
N LEU A 78 -5.41 2.05 -4.83
CA LEU A 78 -6.58 2.26 -5.68
C LEU A 78 -7.27 0.94 -6.05
N TYR A 79 -6.49 -0.09 -6.38
CA TYR A 79 -7.03 -1.42 -6.65
C TYR A 79 -7.70 -2.00 -5.41
N VAL A 80 -7.08 -1.87 -4.23
CA VAL A 80 -7.64 -2.35 -2.96
C VAL A 80 -8.94 -1.63 -2.62
N LYS A 81 -9.00 -0.31 -2.80
CA LYS A 81 -10.22 0.49 -2.63
C LYS A 81 -11.35 0.01 -3.55
N ARG A 82 -11.03 -0.33 -4.81
CA ARG A 82 -12.00 -0.87 -5.77
C ARG A 82 -12.52 -2.23 -5.33
N SER A 83 -11.66 -3.09 -4.79
CA SER A 83 -12.03 -4.41 -4.25
C SER A 83 -12.90 -4.31 -3.00
N ILE A 84 -12.63 -3.35 -2.09
CA ILE A 84 -13.51 -3.07 -0.94
C ILE A 84 -14.88 -2.63 -1.42
N LYS A 85 -14.94 -1.68 -2.34
CA LYS A 85 -16.21 -1.17 -2.90
C LYS A 85 -17.02 -2.29 -3.53
N PHE A 86 -16.37 -3.22 -4.25
CA PHE A 86 -17.02 -4.39 -4.81
C PHE A 86 -17.60 -5.32 -3.72
N CYS A 87 -16.84 -5.63 -2.66
CA CYS A 87 -17.34 -6.44 -1.54
C CYS A 87 -18.53 -5.77 -0.84
N VAL A 88 -18.46 -4.46 -0.58
CA VAL A 88 -19.53 -3.69 0.07
C VAL A 88 -20.79 -3.63 -0.79
N THR A 89 -20.67 -3.34 -2.08
CA THR A 89 -21.83 -3.35 -2.99
C THR A 89 -22.47 -4.73 -3.04
N ASN A 90 -21.69 -5.80 -3.07
CA ASN A 90 -22.19 -7.16 -3.14
C ASN A 90 -22.75 -7.70 -1.80
N LEU A 91 -22.52 -7.00 -0.69
CA LEU A 91 -23.14 -7.22 0.62
C LEU A 91 -24.46 -6.45 0.80
N ARG A 92 -24.64 -5.36 0.05
CA ARG A 92 -25.80 -4.46 0.15
C ARG A 92 -27.02 -4.93 -0.68
N PHE A 93 -26.90 -6.01 -1.45
CA PHE A 93 -27.93 -6.64 -2.30
C PHE A 93 -28.04 -8.15 -2.03
#